data_AF-A7IBW0-F1
#
_entry.id   AF-A7IBW0-F1
#
_cell.length_a   1.000
_cell.length_b   1.000
_cell.length_c   1.000
_cell.angle_alpha   90.00
_cell.angle_beta   90.00
_cell.angle_gamma   90.00
#
_symmetry.space_group_name_H-M   'P 1'
#
loop_
_entity.id
_entity.type
_entity.pdbx_description
1 polymer ?
#
loop_
_entity_poly.entity_id
_entity_poly.type
_entity_poly.pdbx_seq_one_letter_code
_entity_poly.pdbx_strand_id
1 'polypeptide(L)'
;MSESLIHEIRDSFRKASLRAEAARGLKGYDWKTYRTIYAESVERQGAAEQAYRDTYDLRVEAARRWLIDQAGERKGPSLILRWFGRDGFDRAEIERQAHRMVQDNHQRTLARIEAERDTRIDTLLHQAERRKDMSEQVKQDFSKAADRRSGTGRRKGPQR
;
A
#
# COMPACT_ATOMS: atom_id res chain seq x y z
N MET A 1 -5.81 24.21 3.17
CA MET A 1 -5.49 23.26 4.27
C MET A 1 -6.65 22.31 4.61
N SER A 2 -7.93 22.68 4.38
CA SER A 2 -9.09 21.81 4.64
C SER A 2 -9.22 20.61 3.69
N GLU A 3 -8.87 20.75 2.42
CA GLU A 3 -9.03 19.68 1.42
C GLU A 3 -8.10 18.48 1.63
N SER A 4 -6.86 18.70 2.06
CA SER A 4 -5.89 17.63 2.38
C SER A 4 -6.40 16.75 3.53
N LEU A 5 -6.87 17.38 4.61
CA LEU A 5 -7.39 16.70 5.79
C LEU A 5 -8.61 15.84 5.43
N ILE A 6 -9.53 16.37 4.61
CA ILE A 6 -10.71 15.62 4.16
C ILE A 6 -10.30 14.40 3.34
N HIS A 7 -9.29 14.52 2.48
CA HIS A 7 -8.78 13.39 1.70
C HIS A 7 -8.14 12.33 2.61
N GLU A 8 -7.32 12.74 3.58
CA GLU A 8 -6.68 11.82 4.53
C GLU A 8 -7.71 11.05 5.37
N ILE A 9 -8.74 11.76 5.86
CA ILE A 9 -9.85 11.15 6.59
C ILE A 9 -10.55 10.12 5.71
N ARG A 10 -10.94 10.49 4.47
CA ARG A 10 -11.59 9.56 3.54
C ARG A 10 -10.75 8.34 3.23
N ASP A 11 -9.45 8.51 3.01
CA ASP A 11 -8.54 7.41 2.73
C ASP A 11 -8.41 6.46 3.94
N SER A 12 -8.30 7.00 5.16
CA SER A 12 -8.25 6.20 6.39
C SER A 12 -9.54 5.39 6.61
N PHE A 13 -10.70 6.00 6.38
CA PHE A 13 -11.99 5.30 6.45
C PHE A 13 -12.10 4.23 5.38
N ARG A 14 -11.70 4.53 4.14
CA ARG A 14 -11.69 3.55 3.04
C ARG A 14 -10.85 2.33 3.40
N LYS A 15 -9.63 2.55 3.91
CA LYS A 15 -8.72 1.46 4.34
C LYS A 15 -9.33 0.63 5.47
N ALA A 16 -9.94 1.28 6.47
CA ALA A 16 -10.59 0.58 7.57
C ALA A 16 -11.78 -0.25 7.09
N SER A 17 -12.63 0.31 6.23
CA SER A 17 -13.77 -0.38 5.62
C SER A 17 -13.32 -1.60 4.82
N LEU A 18 -12.29 -1.46 3.98
CA LEU A 18 -11.73 -2.55 3.19
C LEU A 18 -11.23 -3.71 4.07
N ARG A 19 -10.56 -3.41 5.19
CA ARG A 19 -10.10 -4.44 6.14
C ARG A 19 -11.27 -5.12 6.83
N ALA A 20 -12.29 -4.35 7.24
CA ALA A 20 -13.49 -4.90 7.87
C ALA A 20 -14.30 -5.78 6.91
N GLU A 21 -14.40 -5.38 5.65
CA GLU A 21 -15.05 -6.14 4.59
C GLU A 21 -14.31 -7.44 4.31
N ALA A 22 -12.99 -7.39 4.15
CA ALA A 22 -12.16 -8.59 4.00
C ALA A 22 -12.32 -9.56 5.17
N ALA A 23 -12.39 -9.05 6.41
CA ALA A 23 -12.58 -9.88 7.60
C ALA A 23 -13.96 -10.56 7.66
N ARG A 24 -15.01 -9.94 7.08
CA ARG A 24 -16.38 -10.47 7.09
C ARG A 24 -16.70 -11.35 5.89
N GLY A 25 -16.21 -10.96 4.71
CA GLY A 25 -16.60 -11.53 3.42
C GLY A 25 -15.77 -12.73 3.00
N LEU A 26 -14.47 -12.75 3.34
CA LEU A 26 -13.56 -13.81 2.91
C LEU A 26 -13.75 -15.09 3.72
N LYS A 27 -13.76 -16.23 3.04
CA LYS A 27 -13.94 -17.56 3.65
C LYS A 27 -12.97 -18.57 3.03
N GLY A 28 -12.71 -19.65 3.77
CA GLY A 28 -11.91 -20.79 3.27
C GLY A 28 -10.51 -20.38 2.78
N TYR A 29 -10.22 -20.66 1.51
CA TYR A 29 -8.94 -20.36 0.87
C TYR A 29 -8.62 -18.86 0.88
N ASP A 30 -9.61 -18.00 0.64
CA ASP A 30 -9.39 -16.56 0.57
C ASP A 30 -9.05 -15.97 1.93
N TRP A 31 -9.68 -16.48 2.99
CA TRP A 31 -9.33 -16.09 4.35
C TRP A 31 -7.89 -16.48 4.72
N LYS A 32 -7.44 -17.68 4.32
CA LYS A 32 -6.04 -18.10 4.51
C LYS A 32 -5.08 -17.17 3.77
N THR A 33 -5.40 -16.84 2.52
CA THR A 33 -4.60 -15.93 1.69
C THR A 33 -4.52 -14.53 2.30
N TYR A 34 -5.64 -14.00 2.80
CA TYR A 34 -5.69 -12.74 3.54
C TYR A 34 -4.75 -12.74 4.75
N ARG A 35 -4.79 -13.80 5.57
CA ARG A 35 -3.92 -13.92 6.75
C ARG A 35 -2.44 -13.96 6.35
N THR A 36 -2.11 -14.65 5.26
CA THR A 36 -0.73 -14.67 4.73
C THR A 36 -0.28 -13.27 4.30
N ILE A 37 -1.09 -12.56 3.51
CA ILE A 37 -0.79 -11.17 3.08
C ILE A 37 -0.54 -10.27 4.30
N TYR A 38 -1.38 -10.41 5.33
CA TYR A 38 -1.25 -9.62 6.55
C TYR A 38 0.04 -9.97 7.32
N ALA A 39 0.32 -11.26 7.53
CA ALA A 39 1.51 -11.72 8.24
C ALA A 39 2.81 -11.28 7.54
N GLU A 40 2.90 -11.45 6.21
CA GLU A 40 4.03 -10.98 5.41
C GLU A 40 4.23 -9.46 5.53
N SER A 41 3.15 -8.68 5.56
CA SER A 41 3.23 -7.24 5.72
C SER A 41 3.75 -6.84 7.10
N VAL A 42 3.29 -7.50 8.16
CA VAL A 42 3.77 -7.27 9.54
C VAL A 42 5.25 -7.63 9.67
N GLU A 43 5.67 -8.76 9.10
CA GLU A 43 7.08 -9.16 9.08
C GLU A 43 7.95 -8.13 8.36
N ARG A 44 7.52 -7.66 7.18
CA ARG A 44 8.23 -6.61 6.43
C ARG A 44 8.29 -5.28 7.17
N GLN A 45 7.23 -4.91 7.88
CA GLN A 45 7.23 -3.71 8.74
C GLN A 45 8.24 -3.86 9.87
N GLY A 46 8.21 -4.99 10.60
CA GLY A 46 9.17 -5.28 11.67
C GLY A 46 10.62 -5.28 11.17
N ALA A 47 10.89 -5.90 10.02
CA ALA A 47 12.22 -5.88 9.40
C ALA A 47 12.65 -4.46 8.99
N ALA A 48 11.74 -3.64 8.46
CA ALA A 48 12.01 -2.26 8.09
C ALA A 48 12.28 -1.37 9.32
N GLU A 49 11.54 -1.56 10.41
CA GLU A 49 11.78 -0.88 11.69
C GLU A 49 13.13 -1.27 12.29
N GLN A 50 13.45 -2.56 12.30
CA GLN A 50 14.71 -3.06 12.81
C GLN A 50 15.89 -2.50 12.01
N ALA A 51 15.83 -2.62 10.67
CA ALA A 51 16.85 -2.06 9.80
C ALA A 51 16.99 -0.54 9.94
N TYR A 52 15.88 0.17 10.17
CA TYR A 52 15.89 1.61 10.44
C TYR A 52 16.65 1.93 11.73
N ARG A 53 16.37 1.21 12.83
CA ARG A 53 17.05 1.40 14.12
C ARG A 53 18.54 1.09 14.00
N ASP A 54 18.88 -0.05 13.41
CA ASP A 54 20.27 -0.53 13.32
C ASP A 54 21.17 0.36 12.47
N THR A 55 20.60 1.05 11.48
CA THR A 55 21.36 1.88 10.53
C THR A 55 21.03 3.37 10.62
N TYR A 56 20.32 3.81 11.67
CA TYR A 56 19.83 5.18 11.77
C TYR A 56 20.98 6.20 11.70
N ASP A 57 21.97 6.06 12.57
CA ASP A 57 23.08 7.00 12.67
C ASP A 57 23.89 7.06 11.36
N LEU A 58 24.16 5.90 10.77
CA LEU A 58 24.86 5.80 9.47
C LEU A 58 24.08 6.51 8.35
N ARG A 59 22.75 6.38 8.32
CA ARG A 59 21.90 7.07 7.34
C ARG A 59 21.88 8.58 7.57
N VAL A 60 21.86 9.03 8.82
CA VAL A 60 21.93 10.46 9.16
C VAL A 60 23.28 11.03 8.74
N GLU A 61 24.38 10.34 8.98
CA GLU A 61 25.69 10.77 8.52
C GLU A 61 25.79 10.85 7.00
N ALA A 62 25.25 9.86 6.29
CA ALA A 62 25.19 9.86 4.83
C ALA A 62 24.34 11.03 4.30
N ALA A 63 23.17 11.27 4.88
CA ALA A 63 22.31 12.40 4.52
C ALA A 63 22.98 13.75 4.81
N ARG A 64 23.70 13.86 5.94
CA ARG A 64 24.49 15.04 6.28
C ARG A 64 25.57 15.31 5.24
N ARG A 65 26.36 14.30 4.85
CA ARG A 65 27.39 14.45 3.81
C ARG A 65 26.78 14.91 2.49
N TRP A 66 25.70 14.28 2.07
CA TRP A 66 24.99 14.66 0.85
C TRP A 66 24.50 16.11 0.86
N LEU A 67 23.96 16.60 1.98
CA LEU A 67 23.54 18.00 2.13
C LEU A 67 24.73 18.97 2.03
N ILE A 68 25.88 18.61 2.61
CA ILE A 68 27.12 19.40 2.53
C ILE A 68 27.60 19.45 1.08
N ASP A 69 27.64 18.31 0.39
CA ASP A 69 28.06 18.21 -1.00
C ASP A 69 27.17 19.06 -1.91
N GLN A 70 25.84 18.98 -1.73
CA GLN A 70 24.88 19.82 -2.46
C GLN A 70 25.04 21.31 -2.19
N ALA A 71 25.35 21.69 -0.95
CA ALA A 71 25.61 23.08 -0.60
C ALA A 71 26.92 23.60 -1.23
N GLY A 72 27.91 22.73 -1.38
CA GLY A 72 29.17 23.00 -2.07
C GLY A 72 28.98 23.16 -3.59
N GLU A 73 28.22 22.29 -4.24
CA GLU A 73 27.94 22.34 -5.68
C GLU A 73 27.17 23.60 -6.11
N ARG A 74 26.23 24.08 -5.27
CA ARG A 74 25.42 25.27 -5.58
C ARG A 74 26.21 26.59 -5.50
N LYS A 75 27.33 26.60 -4.80
CA LYS A 75 28.27 27.72 -4.80
C LYS A 75 29.23 27.50 -5.97
N GLY A 76 28.88 28.02 -7.16
CA GLY A 76 29.82 28.10 -8.28
C GLY A 76 31.13 28.83 -7.89
N PRO A 77 32.13 28.95 -8.79
CA PRO A 77 33.47 29.47 -8.47
C PRO A 77 33.52 30.94 -8.00
N SER A 78 32.38 31.61 -7.77
CA SER A 78 32.31 32.87 -7.04
C SER A 78 32.61 32.62 -5.55
N LEU A 79 33.90 32.49 -5.25
CA LEU A 79 34.48 32.61 -3.92
C LEU A 79 34.02 33.93 -3.30
N ILE A 80 32.97 33.89 -2.49
CA ILE A 80 32.61 35.02 -1.64
C ILE A 80 33.78 35.19 -0.67
N LEU A 81 34.57 36.24 -0.86
CA LEU A 81 35.66 36.62 0.05
C LEU A 81 35.12 36.61 1.47
N ARG A 82 35.79 35.88 2.38
CA ARG A 82 35.43 35.59 3.77
C ARG A 82 35.02 36.83 4.62
N TRP A 83 35.23 38.04 4.10
CA TRP A 83 35.00 39.33 4.75
C TRP A 83 33.63 39.96 4.39
N PHE A 84 32.93 39.45 3.36
CA PHE A 84 31.67 40.04 2.84
C PHE A 84 30.39 39.24 3.10
N GLY A 85 30.43 38.17 3.90
CA GLY A 85 29.22 37.47 4.29
C GLY A 85 29.44 36.42 5.37
N ARG A 86 28.45 36.24 6.27
CA ARG A 86 28.38 35.02 7.09
C ARG A 86 28.30 33.85 6.12
N ASP A 87 29.21 32.89 6.27
CA ASP A 87 29.08 31.61 5.59
C ASP A 87 27.70 31.03 5.95
N GLY A 88 26.83 30.83 4.96
CA GLY A 88 25.48 30.30 5.15
C GLY A 88 25.44 28.84 5.61
N PHE A 89 26.59 28.28 5.98
CA PHE A 89 26.76 26.93 6.48
C PHE A 89 26.38 26.87 7.97
N ASP A 90 25.09 26.73 8.26
CA ASP A 90 24.62 26.40 9.61
C ASP A 90 24.66 24.88 9.82
N ARG A 91 25.69 24.42 10.54
CA ARG A 91 25.86 23.00 10.89
C ARG A 91 24.63 22.42 11.59
N ALA A 92 24.01 23.18 12.49
CA ALA A 92 22.87 22.70 13.26
C ALA A 92 21.63 22.53 12.37
N GLU A 93 21.46 23.39 11.37
CA GLU A 93 20.37 23.24 10.40
C GLU A 93 20.57 22.03 9.49
N ILE A 94 21.79 21.81 8.99
CA ILE A 94 22.11 20.63 8.18
C ILE A 94 21.85 19.34 8.96
N GLU A 95 22.22 19.30 10.24
CA GLU A 95 21.97 18.15 11.11
C GLU A 95 20.47 17.90 11.29
N ARG A 96 19.69 18.93 11.63
CA ARG A 96 18.21 18.81 11.71
C ARG A 96 17.60 18.33 10.40
N GLN A 97 18.06 18.85 9.27
CA GLN A 97 17.56 18.48 7.95
C GLN A 97 17.91 17.02 7.61
N ALA A 98 19.11 16.56 7.95
CA ALA A 98 19.51 15.16 7.76
C ALA A 98 18.62 14.21 8.56
N HIS A 99 18.34 14.51 9.83
CA HIS A 99 17.41 13.73 10.65
C HIS A 99 16.00 13.67 10.03
N ARG A 100 15.45 14.81 9.60
CA ARG A 100 14.14 14.88 8.93
C ARG A 100 14.10 14.02 7.67
N MET A 101 15.13 14.13 6.81
CA MET A 101 15.20 13.33 5.57
C MET A 101 15.18 11.82 5.85
N VAL A 102 15.92 11.37 6.86
CA VAL A 102 15.97 9.94 7.23
C VAL A 102 14.62 9.48 7.81
N GLN A 103 13.98 10.29 8.64
CA GLN A 103 12.64 10.02 9.19
C GLN A 103 11.58 9.97 8.08
N ASP A 104 11.55 10.96 7.19
CA ASP A 104 10.61 11.03 6.07
C ASP A 104 10.76 9.83 5.14
N ASN A 105 12.00 9.42 4.83
CA ASN A 105 12.27 8.25 4.01
C ASN A 105 11.76 6.96 4.68
N HIS A 106 11.98 6.82 5.98
CA HIS A 106 11.47 5.68 6.74
C HIS A 106 9.94 5.64 6.75
N GLN A 107 9.28 6.77 7.02
CA GLN A 107 7.83 6.87 6.97
C GLN A 107 7.27 6.51 5.60
N ARG A 108 7.90 6.98 4.51
CA ARG A 108 7.53 6.60 3.13
C ARG A 108 7.69 5.10 2.89
N THR A 109 8.74 4.49 3.44
CA THR A 109 8.97 3.05 3.33
C THR A 109 7.84 2.26 4.01
N LEU A 110 7.45 2.65 5.22
CA LEU A 110 6.34 2.02 5.95
C LEU A 110 5.00 2.22 5.22
N ALA A 111 4.73 3.44 4.75
CA ALA A 111 3.53 3.77 3.98
C ALA A 111 3.43 2.95 2.68
N ARG A 112 4.55 2.71 1.99
CA ARG A 112 4.59 1.85 0.80
C ARG A 112 4.24 0.40 1.13
N ILE A 113 4.79 -0.16 2.22
CA ILE A 113 4.47 -1.53 2.64
C ILE A 113 2.97 -1.66 2.95
N GLU A 114 2.39 -0.67 3.62
CA GLU A 114 0.96 -0.62 3.90
C GLU A 114 0.12 -0.51 2.62
N ALA A 115 0.50 0.35 1.68
CA ALA A 115 -0.20 0.51 0.40
C ALA A 115 -0.16 -0.79 -0.44
N GLU A 116 0.98 -1.48 -0.48
CA GLU A 116 1.13 -2.79 -1.13
C GLU A 116 0.20 -3.84 -0.51
N ARG A 117 0.13 -3.90 0.83
CA ARG A 117 -0.79 -4.78 1.55
C ARG A 117 -2.24 -4.49 1.18
N ASP A 118 -2.64 -3.22 1.28
CA ASP A 118 -4.04 -2.82 1.05
C ASP A 118 -4.46 -3.10 -0.41
N THR A 119 -3.57 -2.89 -1.38
CA THR A 119 -3.79 -3.25 -2.80
C THR A 119 -3.98 -4.75 -3.01
N ARG A 120 -3.18 -5.58 -2.33
CA ARG A 120 -3.31 -7.05 -2.40
C ARG A 120 -4.62 -7.53 -1.80
N ILE A 121 -5.05 -6.93 -0.69
CA ILE A 121 -6.35 -7.26 -0.06
C ILE A 121 -7.51 -6.83 -0.96
N ASP A 122 -7.45 -5.65 -1.56
CA ASP A 122 -8.45 -5.16 -2.52
C ASP A 122 -8.60 -6.13 -3.69
N THR A 123 -7.48 -6.55 -4.28
CA THR A 123 -7.45 -7.50 -5.38
C THR A 123 -8.08 -8.84 -4.98
N LEU A 124 -7.77 -9.32 -3.77
CA LEU A 124 -8.32 -10.57 -3.24
C LEU A 124 -9.85 -10.50 -3.06
N LEU A 125 -10.37 -9.38 -2.55
CA LEU A 125 -11.81 -9.12 -2.41
C LEU A 125 -12.51 -9.18 -3.77
N HIS A 126 -12.03 -8.43 -4.76
CA HIS A 126 -12.60 -8.43 -6.11
C HIS A 126 -12.58 -9.83 -6.76
N GLN A 127 -11.52 -10.62 -6.52
CA GLN A 127 -11.46 -11.99 -7.00
C GLN A 127 -12.46 -12.91 -6.30
N ALA A 128 -12.66 -12.74 -4.99
CA ALA A 128 -13.62 -13.51 -4.21
C ALA A 128 -15.06 -13.21 -4.65
N GLU A 129 -15.39 -11.94 -4.88
CA GLU A 129 -16.67 -11.51 -5.42
C GLU A 129 -16.94 -12.10 -6.80
N ARG A 130 -15.99 -11.98 -7.74
CA ARG A 130 -16.12 -12.59 -9.07
C ARG A 130 -16.38 -14.09 -9.02
N ARG A 131 -15.71 -14.82 -8.11
CA ARG A 131 -15.96 -16.26 -7.93
C ARG A 131 -17.37 -16.55 -7.40
N LYS A 132 -17.86 -15.71 -6.48
CA LYS A 132 -19.23 -15.82 -5.95
C LYS A 132 -20.26 -15.59 -7.05
N ASP A 133 -20.10 -14.54 -7.85
CA ASP A 133 -21.01 -14.20 -8.95
C ASP A 133 -21.05 -15.32 -10.00
N MET A 134 -19.90 -15.85 -10.41
CA MET A 134 -19.83 -17.00 -11.32
C MET A 134 -20.52 -18.24 -10.73
N SER A 135 -20.35 -18.50 -9.43
CA SER A 135 -21.00 -19.64 -8.78
C SER A 135 -22.52 -19.48 -8.77
N GLU A 136 -23.04 -18.27 -8.55
CA GLU A 136 -24.46 -17.98 -8.60
C GLU A 136 -25.02 -18.12 -10.02
N GLN A 137 -24.31 -17.62 -11.04
CA GLN A 137 -24.71 -17.79 -12.44
C GLN A 137 -24.76 -19.26 -12.85
N VAL A 138 -23.74 -20.04 -12.50
CA VAL A 138 -23.70 -21.48 -12.78
C VAL A 138 -24.88 -22.20 -12.11
N LYS A 139 -25.23 -21.86 -10.87
CA LYS A 139 -26.41 -22.43 -10.18
C LYS A 139 -27.71 -22.09 -10.92
N GLN A 140 -27.88 -20.86 -11.38
CA GLN A 140 -29.05 -20.44 -12.15
C GLN A 140 -29.15 -21.19 -13.48
N ASP A 141 -28.04 -21.33 -14.21
CA ASP A 141 -27.99 -22.06 -15.47
C ASP A 141 -28.31 -23.55 -15.29
N PHE A 142 -27.76 -24.19 -14.24
CA PHE A 142 -28.10 -25.56 -13.88
C PHE A 142 -29.58 -25.70 -13.50
N SER A 143 -30.13 -24.79 -12.70
CA SER A 143 -31.55 -24.80 -12.33
C SER A 143 -32.46 -24.67 -13.55
N LYS A 144 -32.13 -23.76 -14.47
CA LYS A 144 -32.88 -23.54 -15.72
C LYS A 144 -32.78 -24.75 -16.67
N ALA A 145 -31.61 -25.37 -16.76
CA ALA A 145 -31.41 -26.57 -17.56
C ALA A 145 -32.12 -27.79 -16.97
N ALA A 146 -32.14 -27.93 -15.65
CA ALA A 146 -32.87 -28.98 -14.94
C ALA A 146 -34.38 -28.82 -15.12
N ASP A 147 -34.91 -27.60 -14.96
CA ASP A 147 -36.34 -27.31 -15.11
C ASP A 147 -36.85 -27.58 -16.55
N ARG A 148 -36.04 -27.25 -17.57
CA ARG A 148 -36.31 -27.62 -18.96
C ARG A 148 -36.37 -29.15 -19.19
N ARG A 149 -35.71 -29.95 -18.36
CA ARG A 149 -35.73 -31.43 -18.48
C ARG A 149 -36.93 -32.05 -17.77
N SER A 150 -37.52 -31.38 -16.78
CA SER A 150 -38.71 -31.83 -16.03
C SER A 150 -40.05 -31.46 -16.67
N GLY A 151 -40.07 -30.60 -17.69
CA GLY A 151 -41.30 -30.23 -18.39
C GLY A 151 -41.98 -31.39 -19.14
N THR A 152 -43.31 -31.48 -19.00
CA THR A 152 -44.23 -32.51 -19.56
C THR A 152 -44.24 -32.59 -21.10
N GLY A 153 -43.59 -31.67 -21.80
CA GLY A 153 -43.55 -31.58 -23.27
C GLY A 153 -42.70 -32.62 -23.99
N ARG A 154 -42.02 -33.52 -23.27
CA ARG A 154 -41.12 -34.54 -23.87
C ARG A 154 -41.79 -35.77 -24.46
N ARG A 155 -43.11 -35.92 -24.35
CA ARG A 155 -43.86 -37.02 -24.99
C ARG A 155 -44.73 -36.53 -26.15
N LYS A 156 -44.14 -35.92 -27.16
CA LYS A 156 -44.67 -36.04 -28.52
C LYS A 156 -43.59 -36.70 -29.35
N GLY A 157 -43.61 -38.03 -29.36
CA GLY A 157 -42.86 -38.81 -30.34
C GLY A 157 -43.28 -38.40 -31.76
N PRO A 158 -42.47 -38.71 -32.79
CA PRO A 158 -42.82 -38.38 -34.16
C PRO A 158 -44.20 -38.98 -34.48
N GLN A 159 -45.19 -38.11 -34.71
CA GLN A 159 -46.46 -38.55 -35.28
C GLN A 159 -46.15 -39.01 -36.69
N ARG A 160 -46.25 -40.33 -36.89
CA ARG A 160 -46.25 -40.96 -38.21
C ARG A 160 -47.56 -40.67 -38.92
#